data_AF-A0A967N8I6-F1
#
_entry.id   AF-A0A967N8I6-F1
#
_cell.length_a   1.000
_cell.length_b   1.000
_cell.length_c   1.000
_cell.angle_alpha   90.00
_cell.angle_beta   90.00
_cell.angle_gamma   90.00
#
_symmetry.space_group_name_H-M   'P 1'
#
loop_
_entity.id
_entity.type
_entity.pdbx_description
1 polymer ?
#
loop_
_entity_poly.entity_id
_entity_poly.type
_entity_poly.pdbx_seq_one_letter_code
_entity_poly.pdbx_strand_id
1 'polypeptide(L)'
;SQILEVAHALREMGATVLRGGAFKPRTSPYSFQGLGEEGLKLLARAREETGMVVVTEALDPDGVELVAEYADIVQIGARNMQNYPLLRRAGRAGKP
;
A
#
# COMPACT_ATOMS: atom_id res chain seq x y z
N SER A 1 10.68 13.72 -2.60
CA SER A 1 10.62 12.56 -1.68
C SER A 1 10.86 11.33 -2.55
N GLN A 2 11.59 10.32 -2.04
CA GLN A 2 12.03 9.18 -2.87
C GLN A 2 10.88 8.56 -3.69
N ILE A 3 9.69 8.40 -3.08
CA ILE A 3 8.55 7.77 -3.77
C ILE A 3 7.98 8.64 -4.90
N LEU A 4 7.98 9.97 -4.76
CA LEU A 4 7.51 10.86 -5.83
C LEU A 4 8.50 10.87 -7.01
N GLU A 5 9.79 10.95 -6.72
CA GLU A 5 10.85 10.88 -7.74
C GLU A 5 10.78 9.58 -8.55
N VAL A 6 10.60 8.44 -7.85
CA VAL A 6 10.40 7.14 -8.49
C VAL A 6 9.09 7.10 -9.28
N ALA A 7 8.00 7.65 -8.75
CA ALA A 7 6.71 7.64 -9.42
C ALA A 7 6.76 8.38 -10.77
N HIS A 8 7.34 9.58 -10.80
CA HIS A 8 7.50 10.37 -12.02
C HIS A 8 8.37 9.64 -13.05
N ALA A 9 9.52 9.11 -12.65
CA ALA A 9 10.39 8.34 -13.53
C ALA A 9 9.70 7.09 -14.11
N LEU A 10 8.95 6.33 -13.29
CA LEU A 10 8.18 5.17 -13.75
C LEU A 10 7.07 5.57 -14.73
N ARG A 11 6.40 6.69 -14.47
CA ARG A 11 5.36 7.20 -15.36
C ARG A 11 5.91 7.59 -16.73
N GLU A 12 7.08 8.24 -16.77
CA GLU A 12 7.77 8.57 -18.03
C GLU A 12 8.14 7.32 -18.84
N MET A 13 8.42 6.20 -18.15
CA MET A 13 8.66 4.90 -18.77
C MET A 13 7.37 4.14 -19.17
N GLY A 14 6.20 4.75 -18.97
CA GLY A 14 4.91 4.16 -19.35
C GLY A 14 4.30 3.23 -18.30
N ALA A 15 4.80 3.22 -17.06
CA ALA A 15 4.17 2.47 -15.98
C ALA A 15 2.77 3.03 -15.66
N THR A 16 1.86 2.13 -15.29
CA THR A 16 0.48 2.44 -14.95
C THR A 16 0.14 2.11 -13.49
N VAL A 17 0.99 1.35 -12.81
CA VAL A 17 0.80 0.90 -11.43
C VAL A 17 2.07 1.17 -10.62
N LEU A 18 1.91 1.79 -9.46
CA LEU A 18 2.95 2.03 -8.47
C LEU A 18 2.68 1.18 -7.23
N ARG A 19 3.73 0.53 -6.70
CA ARG A 19 3.66 -0.15 -5.40
C ARG A 19 4.56 0.52 -4.37
N GLY A 20 4.10 0.56 -3.12
CA GLY A 20 4.92 0.99 -1.98
C GLY A 20 4.41 0.34 -0.70
N GLY A 21 5.31 -0.04 0.20
CA GLY A 21 4.93 -0.63 1.48
C GLY A 21 4.94 0.42 2.59
N ALA A 22 3.76 0.93 2.94
CA ALA A 22 3.59 1.87 4.05
C ALA A 22 3.81 1.20 5.42
N PHE A 23 3.44 -0.08 5.52
CA PHE A 23 3.66 -0.95 6.68
C PHE A 23 4.60 -2.10 6.28
N LYS A 24 5.46 -2.54 7.20
CA LYS A 24 6.39 -3.65 6.97
C LYS A 24 6.17 -4.76 8.01
N PRO A 25 5.81 -5.98 7.60
CA PRO A 25 5.69 -7.11 8.53
C PRO A 25 7.09 -7.62 8.87
N ARG A 26 7.70 -7.04 9.91
CA ARG A 26 9.06 -7.35 10.36
C ARG A 26 9.05 -8.38 11.48
N THR A 27 10.00 -9.30 11.43
CA THR A 27 10.24 -10.26 12.51
C THR A 27 10.84 -9.59 13.75
N SER A 28 11.67 -8.55 13.56
CA SER A 28 12.29 -7.81 14.65
C SER A 28 11.55 -6.51 14.92
N PRO A 29 11.24 -6.18 16.20
CA PRO A 29 10.58 -4.93 16.54
C PRO A 29 11.47 -3.69 16.31
N TYR A 30 12.80 -3.86 16.36
CA TYR A 30 13.77 -2.76 16.16
C TYR A 30 14.01 -2.41 14.69
N SER A 31 13.46 -3.21 13.79
CA SER A 31 13.51 -2.92 12.37
C SER A 31 12.62 -1.74 12.02
N PHE A 32 12.96 -1.02 10.94
CA PHE A 32 12.04 -0.06 10.34
C PHE A 32 10.70 -0.72 10.02
N GLN A 33 9.63 -0.20 10.62
CA GLN A 33 8.26 -0.72 10.56
C GLN A 33 7.45 -0.17 9.38
N GLY A 34 8.03 0.74 8.60
CA GLY A 34 7.30 1.53 7.62
C GLY A 34 6.99 2.94 8.15
N LEU A 35 6.46 3.79 7.27
CA LEU A 35 6.04 5.15 7.62
C LEU A 35 4.58 5.20 8.10
N GLY A 36 3.86 4.07 8.07
CA GLY A 36 2.45 4.01 8.41
C GLY A 36 1.62 4.92 7.51
N GLU A 37 0.67 5.65 8.11
CA GLU A 37 -0.24 6.55 7.39
C GLU A 37 0.50 7.65 6.61
N GLU A 38 1.61 8.18 7.11
CA GLU A 38 2.42 9.16 6.36
C GLU A 38 2.95 8.55 5.05
N GLY A 39 3.29 7.26 5.06
CA GLY A 39 3.64 6.53 3.84
C GLY A 39 2.47 6.38 2.87
N LEU A 40 1.25 6.19 3.39
CA LEU A 40 0.04 6.14 2.57
C LEU A 40 -0.29 7.49 1.93
N LYS A 41 -0.16 8.59 2.67
CA LYS A 41 -0.34 9.96 2.13
C LYS A 41 0.65 10.26 1.01
N LEU A 42 1.91 9.83 1.16
CA LEU A 42 2.91 9.98 0.10
C LEU A 42 2.56 9.17 -1.15
N LEU A 43 2.00 7.98 -1.00
CA LEU A 43 1.53 7.17 -2.13
C LEU A 43 0.30 7.78 -2.80
N ALA A 44 -0.67 8.29 -2.02
CA ALA A 44 -1.83 9.00 -2.56
C ALA A 44 -1.42 10.24 -3.35
N ARG A 45 -0.45 11.02 -2.84
CA ARG A 45 0.13 12.14 -3.57
C ARG A 45 0.83 11.70 -4.86
N ALA A 46 1.55 10.57 -4.84
CA ALA A 46 2.17 10.02 -6.05
C ALA A 46 1.12 9.62 -7.10
N ARG A 47 -0.02 9.03 -6.68
CA ARG A 47 -1.16 8.79 -7.57
C ARG A 47 -1.71 10.09 -8.14
N GLU A 48 -1.93 11.11 -7.32
CA GLU A 48 -2.46 12.41 -7.77
C GLU A 48 -1.55 13.09 -8.80
N GLU A 49 -0.23 13.06 -8.58
CA GLU A 49 0.73 13.72 -9.47
C GLU A 49 0.97 12.95 -10.78
N THR A 50 0.84 11.61 -10.79
CA THR A 50 1.22 10.78 -11.94
C THR A 50 0.05 10.10 -12.64
N GLY A 51 -1.11 10.02 -11.99
CA GLY A 51 -2.27 9.25 -12.44
C GLY A 51 -2.08 7.72 -12.38
N MET A 52 -1.00 7.22 -11.79
CA MET A 52 -0.78 5.78 -11.64
C MET A 52 -1.62 5.18 -10.52
N VAL A 53 -2.14 3.98 -10.74
CA VAL A 53 -2.85 3.18 -9.74
C VAL A 53 -1.88 2.77 -8.63
N VAL A 54 -2.28 2.88 -7.37
CA VAL A 54 -1.44 2.57 -6.20
C VAL A 54 -1.84 1.26 -5.53
N VAL A 55 -0.82 0.44 -5.25
CA VAL A 55 -0.93 -0.81 -4.47
C VAL A 55 -0.11 -0.70 -3.18
N THR A 56 -0.71 -1.00 -2.04
CA THR A 56 -0.01 -1.12 -0.74
C THR A 56 -0.65 -2.24 0.11
N GLU A 57 0.08 -2.71 1.11
CA GLU A 57 -0.30 -3.89 1.91
C GLU A 57 -1.04 -3.52 3.20
N ALA A 58 -2.12 -4.23 3.50
CA ALA A 58 -2.75 -4.26 4.81
C ALA A 58 -2.21 -5.45 5.63
N LEU A 59 -1.78 -5.20 6.87
CA LEU A 59 -1.17 -6.24 7.72
C LEU A 59 -2.19 -6.97 8.60
N ASP A 60 -3.30 -6.31 8.91
CA ASP A 60 -4.33 -6.78 9.82
C ASP A 60 -5.71 -6.23 9.40
N PRO A 61 -6.82 -6.77 9.94
CA PRO A 61 -8.17 -6.35 9.57
C PRO A 61 -8.44 -4.85 9.82
N ASP A 62 -7.89 -4.26 10.88
CA ASP A 62 -8.19 -2.89 11.27
C ASP A 62 -7.50 -1.87 10.34
N GLY A 63 -6.34 -2.25 9.78
CA GLY A 63 -5.63 -1.46 8.79
C GLY A 63 -6.23 -1.47 7.39
N VAL A 64 -7.20 -2.34 7.09
CA VAL A 64 -7.78 -2.48 5.73
C VAL A 64 -8.45 -1.19 5.29
N GLU A 65 -9.25 -0.56 6.16
CA GLU A 65 -10.02 0.64 5.79
C GLU A 65 -9.11 1.81 5.50
N LEU A 66 -8.12 2.01 6.37
CA LEU A 66 -7.12 3.05 6.19
C LEU A 66 -6.34 2.83 4.89
N VAL A 67 -5.90 1.60 4.63
CA VAL A 67 -5.21 1.30 3.36
C VAL A 67 -6.11 1.55 2.15
N ALA A 68 -7.38 1.15 2.20
CA ALA A 68 -8.34 1.31 1.11
C ALA A 68 -8.74 2.78 0.85
N GLU A 69 -8.58 3.67 1.84
CA GLU A 69 -8.78 5.12 1.67
C GLU A 69 -7.71 5.72 0.74
N TYR A 70 -6.46 5.29 0.90
CA TYR A 70 -5.32 5.86 0.17
C TYR A 70 -4.93 5.05 -1.07
N ALA A 71 -5.21 3.75 -1.13
CA ALA A 71 -4.80 2.87 -2.23
C ALA A 71 -5.96 2.47 -3.15
N ASP A 72 -5.61 2.12 -4.38
CA ASP A 72 -6.56 1.64 -5.37
C ASP A 72 -6.69 0.11 -5.33
N ILE A 73 -5.64 -0.57 -4.87
CA ILE A 73 -5.56 -2.03 -4.71
C ILE A 73 -5.00 -2.36 -3.32
N VAL A 74 -5.69 -3.24 -2.59
CA VAL A 74 -5.29 -3.70 -1.25
C VAL A 74 -4.52 -5.02 -1.36
N GLN A 75 -3.21 -4.97 -1.17
CA GLN A 75 -2.37 -6.17 -1.21
C GLN A 75 -2.49 -6.97 0.10
N ILE A 76 -2.60 -8.30 -0.02
CA ILE A 76 -2.39 -9.24 1.08
C ILE A 76 -1.03 -9.91 0.92
N GLY A 77 -0.14 -9.74 1.89
CA GLY A 77 1.18 -10.38 1.87
C GLY A 77 1.11 -11.89 2.05
N ALA A 78 2.13 -12.61 1.56
CA ALA A 78 2.20 -14.07 1.63
C ALA A 78 2.05 -14.62 3.06
N ARG A 79 2.60 -13.91 4.06
CA ARG A 79 2.50 -14.28 5.49
C ARG A 79 1.07 -14.22 6.04
N ASN A 80 0.18 -13.52 5.33
CA ASN A 80 -1.21 -13.30 5.70
C ASN A 80 -2.19 -14.08 4.80
N MET A 81 -1.71 -14.95 3.90
CA MET A 81 -2.59 -15.73 2.99
C MET A 81 -3.57 -16.67 3.71
N GLN A 82 -3.32 -17.00 4.97
CA GLN A 82 -4.21 -17.81 5.81
C GLN A 82 -4.89 -16.99 6.92
N ASN A 83 -4.73 -15.67 6.92
CA ASN A 83 -5.38 -14.78 7.87
C ASN A 83 -6.83 -14.54 7.42
N TYR A 84 -7.72 -15.51 7.69
CA TYR A 84 -9.12 -15.46 7.24
C TYR A 84 -9.90 -14.22 7.71
N PRO A 85 -9.72 -13.70 8.95
CA PRO A 85 -10.30 -12.41 9.34
C PRO A 85 -9.89 -11.26 8.40
N LEU A 86 -8.60 -11.14 8.09
CA LEU A 86 -8.08 -10.13 7.18
C LEU A 86 -8.64 -10.32 5.75
N LEU A 87 -8.61 -11.55 5.23
CA LEU A 87 -9.14 -11.85 3.88
C LEU A 87 -10.63 -11.48 3.76
N ARG A 88 -11.44 -11.79 4.78
CA ARG A 88 -12.86 -11.41 4.81
C ARG A 88 -13.05 -9.90 4.87
N ARG A 89 -12.19 -9.18 5.60
CA ARG A 89 -12.27 -7.72 5.70
C ARG A 89 -11.87 -7.06 4.38
N ALA A 90 -10.74 -7.48 3.80
CA ALA A 90 -10.26 -7.02 2.51
C ALA A 90 -11.29 -7.24 1.38
N GLY A 91 -11.91 -8.43 1.31
CA GLY A 91 -12.96 -8.70 0.32
C GLY A 91 -14.23 -7.84 0.46
N ARG A 92 -14.42 -7.15 1.60
CA ARG A 92 -15.52 -6.23 1.85
C ARG A 92 -15.13 -4.76 1.66
N ALA A 93 -13.86 -4.46 1.40
CA ALA A 93 -13.35 -3.10 1.29
C ALA A 93 -13.74 -2.38 -0.02
N GLY A 94 -14.33 -3.11 -0.99
CA GLY A 94 -14.75 -2.53 -2.27
C GLY A 94 -13.59 -2.12 -3.18
N LYS A 95 -12.38 -2.61 -2.90
CA LYS A 95 -11.17 -2.43 -3.69
C LYS A 95 -10.67 -3.79 -4.19
N PRO A 96 -10.11 -3.86 -5.41
CA PRO A 96 -9.36 -5.03 -5.86
C PRO A 96 -8.21 -5.42 -4.93
#